data_AF-A0A7R9ZW41-F1
#
_entry.id   AF-A0A7R9ZW41-F1
#
_cell.length_a   1.000
_cell.length_b   1.000
_cell.length_c   1.000
_cell.angle_alpha   90.00
_cell.angle_beta   90.00
_cell.angle_gamma   90.00
#
_symmetry.space_group_name_H-M   'P 1'
#
loop_
_entity.id
_entity.type
_entity.pdbx_description
1 polymer ?
#
loop_
_entity_poly.entity_id
_entity_poly.type
_entity_poly.pdbx_seq_one_letter_code
_entity_poly.pdbx_strand_id
1 'polypeptide(L)'
;VNYCNLKTPTLTNWGACQTGRAGAGDIVKLEAYASGKQVVFPWPTVSLEMGGLLVYDDTSAMGVDTDGMVIIRSVGARGKHLENRNNNAGMHSDMGGWQKFKLEDASGGIGQIGTDMRFWIESHNGQNLQDNRGNVRWTSNTGGWEKWRFLDAGNGRVYIRSHRGAYLATRETSQVQYQTCKVTIYRSQNCRGGSRSFTTTKSEGQEWKFSDDDWESAKAEGACVLTEFYDEDEQELGYEDNQREKGSFSCVNFVSDLDDDMDGLTIWAAPPVYPPWEGDVILTWDKNEASKWELLNADSQSSAISFGTPLLYGGLTFKK
;
A
#
# COMPACT_ATOMS: atom_id res chain seq x y z
N VAL A 1 -18.46 -4.20 -54.03
CA VAL A 1 -17.50 -3.51 -53.12
C VAL A 1 -17.90 -2.04 -53.11
N ASN A 2 -18.49 -1.56 -52.02
CA ASN A 2 -18.74 -0.12 -51.83
C ASN A 2 -17.59 0.45 -51.00
N TYR A 3 -16.92 1.48 -51.50
CA TYR A 3 -15.84 2.16 -50.78
C TYR A 3 -16.42 3.34 -50.00
N CYS A 4 -16.33 3.31 -48.67
CA CYS A 4 -16.64 4.46 -47.82
C CYS A 4 -15.34 5.21 -47.50
N ASN A 5 -15.22 6.46 -47.95
CA ASN A 5 -14.05 7.28 -47.72
C ASN A 5 -14.32 8.22 -46.53
N LEU A 6 -13.79 7.90 -45.35
CA LEU A 6 -13.86 8.76 -44.18
C LEU A 6 -12.67 9.73 -44.19
N LYS A 7 -12.81 10.85 -44.90
CA LYS A 7 -11.93 12.00 -44.67
C LYS A 7 -12.57 12.90 -43.62
N THR A 8 -11.91 12.99 -42.47
CA THR A 8 -12.08 13.96 -41.36
C THR A 8 -13.44 13.95 -40.64
N PRO A 9 -13.61 13.15 -39.57
CA PRO A 9 -14.74 13.31 -38.65
C PRO A 9 -14.52 14.49 -37.69
N THR A 10 -15.57 15.26 -37.41
CA THR A 10 -15.62 16.23 -36.31
C THR A 10 -16.77 15.88 -35.34
N LEU A 11 -16.70 16.41 -34.11
CA LEU A 11 -17.54 16.03 -32.95
C LEU A 11 -19.06 16.04 -33.17
N THR A 12 -19.58 16.66 -34.24
CA THR A 12 -21.03 16.82 -34.46
C THR A 12 -21.54 16.32 -35.80
N ASN A 13 -20.73 15.67 -36.65
CA ASN A 13 -21.26 15.10 -37.90
C ASN A 13 -20.54 13.81 -38.31
N TRP A 14 -21.19 12.67 -38.04
CA TRP A 14 -20.79 11.36 -38.54
C TRP A 14 -21.77 10.96 -39.64
N GLY A 15 -21.30 11.01 -40.89
CA GLY A 15 -22.13 10.75 -42.07
C GLY A 15 -22.89 9.42 -41.98
N ALA A 16 -24.16 9.45 -42.38
CA ALA A 16 -25.01 8.27 -42.43
C ALA A 16 -24.49 7.25 -43.46
N CYS A 17 -24.17 6.04 -43.01
CA CYS A 17 -24.04 4.89 -43.91
C CYS A 17 -25.45 4.49 -44.37
N GLN A 18 -25.77 4.71 -45.65
CA GLN A 18 -26.97 4.11 -46.23
C GLN A 18 -26.84 2.58 -46.21
N THR A 19 -27.83 1.94 -45.61
CA THR A 19 -27.93 0.50 -45.40
C THR A 19 -28.17 -0.23 -46.72
N GLY A 20 -27.12 -0.82 -47.28
CA GLY A 20 -27.27 -1.90 -48.27
C GLY A 20 -27.30 -3.25 -47.54
N ARG A 21 -28.36 -4.04 -47.71
CA ARG A 21 -28.40 -5.43 -47.23
C ARG A 21 -27.35 -6.25 -48.01
N ALA A 22 -26.34 -6.75 -47.30
CA ALA A 22 -25.50 -7.84 -47.82
C ALA A 22 -26.29 -9.15 -47.70
N GLY A 23 -26.31 -9.95 -48.77
CA GLY A 23 -26.93 -11.26 -48.80
C GLY A 23 -26.00 -12.34 -48.23
N ALA A 24 -26.59 -13.51 -47.91
CA ALA A 24 -25.81 -14.68 -47.52
C ALA A 24 -24.85 -15.07 -48.66
N GLY A 25 -23.54 -15.01 -48.39
CA GLY A 25 -22.48 -15.31 -49.37
C GLY A 25 -21.65 -14.11 -49.84
N ASP A 26 -22.00 -12.89 -49.43
CA ASP A 26 -21.19 -11.71 -49.76
C ASP A 26 -19.88 -11.69 -48.95
N ILE A 27 -18.75 -11.56 -49.65
CA ILE A 27 -17.44 -11.35 -49.02
C ILE A 27 -17.33 -9.87 -48.63
N VAL A 28 -17.54 -9.58 -47.35
CA VAL A 28 -17.29 -8.25 -46.78
C VAL A 28 -15.83 -8.17 -46.34
N LYS A 29 -15.04 -7.34 -47.02
CA LYS A 29 -13.66 -7.05 -46.62
C LYS A 29 -13.68 -5.95 -45.54
N LEU A 30 -13.42 -6.32 -44.29
CA LEU A 30 -13.21 -5.37 -43.19
C LEU A 30 -11.71 -5.05 -43.11
N GLU A 31 -11.34 -3.80 -43.37
CA GLU A 31 -9.98 -3.31 -43.15
C GLU A 31 -10.00 -2.42 -41.90
N ALA A 32 -9.36 -2.87 -40.82
CA ALA A 32 -9.14 -2.06 -39.62
C ALA A 32 -7.72 -1.48 -39.67
N TYR A 33 -7.60 -0.16 -39.52
CA TYR A 33 -6.31 0.52 -39.44
C TYR A 33 -6.00 0.83 -37.97
N ALA A 34 -5.04 0.12 -37.40
CA ALA A 34 -4.42 0.46 -36.11
C ALA A 34 -3.00 1.00 -36.38
N SER A 35 -2.77 2.26 -36.04
CA SER A 35 -1.45 2.94 -35.96
C SER A 35 -0.39 2.56 -37.03
N GLY A 36 -0.80 2.38 -38.28
CA GLY A 36 0.13 2.18 -39.40
C GLY A 36 0.57 0.73 -39.67
N LYS A 37 -0.07 -0.29 -39.06
CA LYS A 37 0.14 -1.70 -39.45
C LYS A 37 -1.13 -2.34 -39.98
N GLN A 38 -1.03 -2.88 -41.19
CA GLN A 38 -2.08 -3.64 -41.87
C GLN A 38 -2.15 -5.06 -41.32
N VAL A 39 -3.34 -5.54 -40.97
CA VAL A 39 -3.59 -6.95 -40.60
C VAL A 39 -4.47 -7.57 -41.68
N VAL A 40 -4.03 -8.70 -42.25
CA VAL A 40 -4.72 -9.42 -43.32
C VAL A 40 -5.10 -10.82 -42.80
N PHE A 41 -6.36 -11.21 -42.95
CA PHE A 41 -6.86 -12.53 -42.53
C PHE A 41 -7.10 -13.45 -43.75
N PRO A 42 -6.64 -14.71 -43.73
CA PRO A 42 -6.96 -15.71 -44.75
C PRO A 42 -8.20 -16.54 -44.35
N TRP A 43 -9.15 -16.62 -45.28
CA TRP A 43 -10.52 -17.20 -45.24
C TRP A 43 -10.57 -18.76 -45.23
N PRO A 44 -11.76 -19.44 -45.11
CA PRO A 44 -13.11 -18.94 -45.47
C PRO A 44 -14.32 -19.17 -44.53
N THR A 45 -15.30 -18.27 -44.75
CA THR A 45 -16.70 -18.21 -44.28
C THR A 45 -16.92 -17.87 -42.81
N VAL A 46 -17.29 -16.61 -42.56
CA VAL A 46 -17.75 -16.12 -41.25
C VAL A 46 -19.18 -15.62 -41.43
N SER A 47 -20.13 -16.22 -40.72
CA SER A 47 -21.48 -15.67 -40.58
C SER A 47 -21.46 -14.66 -39.44
N LEU A 48 -21.69 -13.39 -39.76
CA LEU A 48 -21.85 -12.31 -38.77
C LEU A 48 -23.33 -12.11 -38.49
N GLU A 49 -23.79 -12.38 -37.26
CA GLU A 49 -25.00 -11.75 -36.76
C GLU A 49 -24.65 -10.32 -36.36
N MET A 50 -25.26 -9.35 -37.03
CA MET A 50 -24.96 -7.92 -36.85
C MET A 50 -25.36 -7.44 -35.45
N GLY A 51 -24.37 -7.05 -34.64
CA GLY A 51 -24.62 -6.38 -33.35
C GLY A 51 -23.40 -5.80 -32.62
N GLY A 52 -22.23 -5.67 -33.24
CA GLY A 52 -21.01 -5.22 -32.55
C GLY A 52 -20.62 -3.77 -32.84
N LEU A 53 -20.73 -2.90 -31.84
CA LEU A 53 -20.16 -1.54 -31.81
C LEU A 53 -18.73 -1.62 -31.24
N LEU A 54 -17.73 -1.13 -31.98
CA LEU A 54 -16.37 -0.95 -31.47
C LEU A 54 -16.27 0.42 -30.81
N VAL A 55 -16.19 0.45 -29.47
CA VAL A 55 -15.86 1.67 -28.71
C VAL A 55 -14.49 1.47 -28.07
N TYR A 56 -13.54 2.32 -28.45
CA TYR A 56 -12.30 2.51 -27.70
C TYR A 56 -12.55 3.55 -26.61
N ASP A 57 -12.39 3.15 -25.36
CA ASP A 57 -12.11 4.04 -24.24
C ASP A 57 -10.97 3.40 -23.42
N ASP A 58 -10.14 4.22 -22.79
CA ASP A 58 -8.90 3.87 -22.05
C ASP A 58 -9.12 2.93 -20.84
N THR A 59 -10.31 2.34 -20.71
CA THR A 59 -10.65 1.23 -19.81
C THR A 59 -10.42 -0.09 -20.55
N SER A 60 -9.16 -0.50 -20.66
CA SER A 60 -8.79 -1.86 -21.06
C SER A 60 -9.67 -2.88 -20.34
N ALA A 61 -10.11 -3.92 -21.05
CA ALA A 61 -10.96 -5.00 -20.55
C ALA A 61 -10.33 -5.64 -19.29
N MET A 62 -10.67 -5.09 -18.13
CA MET A 62 -10.22 -5.55 -16.84
C MET A 62 -11.27 -6.53 -16.33
N GLY A 63 -10.89 -7.80 -16.26
CA GLY A 63 -11.67 -8.83 -15.58
C GLY A 63 -11.26 -8.86 -14.12
N VAL A 64 -12.24 -8.72 -13.22
CA VAL A 64 -12.06 -8.96 -11.79
C VAL A 64 -12.71 -10.31 -11.49
N ASP A 65 -11.96 -11.22 -10.88
CA ASP A 65 -12.50 -12.47 -10.36
C ASP A 65 -13.40 -12.17 -9.16
N THR A 66 -14.72 -12.37 -9.33
CA THR A 66 -15.73 -12.16 -8.30
C THR A 66 -16.18 -13.45 -7.62
N ASP A 67 -15.67 -14.61 -8.04
CA ASP A 67 -16.14 -15.92 -7.57
C ASP A 67 -15.56 -16.32 -6.19
N GLY A 68 -14.84 -15.42 -5.53
CA GLY A 68 -14.27 -15.63 -4.21
C GLY A 68 -14.00 -14.34 -3.44
N MET A 69 -13.48 -14.50 -2.23
CA MET A 69 -12.99 -13.38 -1.43
C MET A 69 -11.64 -12.90 -1.96
N VAL A 70 -11.40 -11.59 -1.89
CA VAL A 70 -10.14 -10.96 -2.25
C VAL A 70 -9.45 -10.36 -1.04
N ILE A 71 -8.12 -10.29 -1.12
CA ILE A 71 -7.26 -9.47 -0.27
C ILE A 71 -6.84 -8.25 -1.08
N ILE A 72 -6.96 -7.07 -0.48
CA ILE A 72 -6.55 -5.79 -1.08
C ILE A 72 -5.22 -5.39 -0.44
N ARG A 73 -4.11 -5.70 -1.12
CA ARG A 73 -2.74 -5.49 -0.63
C ARG A 73 -2.20 -4.14 -1.10
N SER A 74 -1.70 -3.33 -0.17
CA SER A 74 -1.09 -2.04 -0.47
C SER A 74 0.33 -2.22 -1.00
N VAL A 75 0.64 -1.52 -2.09
CA VAL A 75 2.01 -1.43 -2.60
C VAL A 75 2.82 -0.44 -1.74
N GLY A 76 2.25 0.71 -1.41
CA GLY A 76 2.94 1.77 -0.66
C GLY A 76 3.12 1.51 0.84
N ALA A 77 2.35 0.60 1.45
CA ALA A 77 2.47 0.26 2.88
C ALA A 77 3.14 -1.12 3.10
N ARG A 78 4.22 -1.40 2.36
CA ARG A 78 5.06 -2.61 2.52
C ARG A 78 4.29 -3.93 2.44
N GLY A 79 3.30 -4.02 1.55
CA GLY A 79 2.56 -5.27 1.32
C GLY A 79 1.50 -5.60 2.37
N LYS A 80 1.14 -4.65 3.24
CA LYS A 80 0.04 -4.81 4.20
C LYS A 80 -1.32 -4.83 3.52
N HIS A 81 -2.33 -5.32 4.21
CA HIS A 81 -3.66 -5.56 3.67
C HIS A 81 -4.68 -4.59 4.27
N LEU A 82 -5.62 -4.12 3.44
CA LEU A 82 -6.79 -3.39 3.90
C LEU A 82 -7.55 -4.26 4.91
N GLU A 83 -8.07 -3.62 5.95
CA GLU A 83 -8.81 -4.30 7.01
C GLU A 83 -10.12 -3.57 7.33
N ASN A 84 -11.18 -4.33 7.58
CA ASN A 84 -12.30 -3.89 8.40
C ASN A 84 -12.20 -4.52 9.79
N ARG A 85 -11.75 -3.75 10.79
CA ARG A 85 -11.72 -4.18 12.19
C ARG A 85 -12.71 -3.35 12.99
N ASN A 86 -13.79 -3.98 13.45
CA ASN A 86 -14.86 -3.30 14.20
C ASN A 86 -15.42 -2.06 13.48
N ASN A 87 -15.65 -2.16 12.17
CA ASN A 87 -16.17 -1.08 11.30
C ASN A 87 -15.20 0.09 11.10
N ASN A 88 -13.91 -0.11 11.39
CA ASN A 88 -12.85 0.85 11.08
C ASN A 88 -12.00 0.35 9.92
N ALA A 89 -11.77 1.22 8.95
CA ALA A 89 -10.85 0.97 7.85
C ALA A 89 -9.41 1.18 8.33
N GLY A 90 -8.57 0.18 8.16
CA GLY A 90 -7.17 0.20 8.58
C GLY A 90 -6.30 -0.69 7.71
N MET A 91 -5.04 -0.84 8.12
CA MET A 91 -4.06 -1.70 7.47
C MET A 91 -3.44 -2.65 8.50
N HIS A 92 -3.28 -3.92 8.14
CA HIS A 92 -2.59 -4.92 8.95
C HIS A 92 -1.84 -5.93 8.08
N SER A 93 -0.85 -6.62 8.64
CA SER A 93 -0.12 -7.71 7.99
C SER A 93 -0.89 -9.04 7.90
N ASP A 94 -2.03 -9.15 8.58
CA ASP A 94 -2.77 -10.41 8.70
C ASP A 94 -3.60 -10.65 7.45
N MET A 95 -3.93 -11.91 7.17
CA MET A 95 -4.82 -12.31 6.06
C MET A 95 -6.05 -13.07 6.57
N GLY A 96 -6.48 -12.74 7.79
CA GLY A 96 -7.64 -13.34 8.44
C GLY A 96 -8.97 -12.84 7.85
N GLY A 97 -10.08 -13.19 8.49
CA GLY A 97 -11.41 -12.79 8.02
C GLY A 97 -11.59 -11.28 7.87
N TRP A 98 -10.88 -10.48 8.67
CA TRP A 98 -10.98 -9.02 8.64
C TRP A 98 -10.35 -8.36 7.40
N GLN A 99 -9.50 -9.09 6.67
CA GLN A 99 -8.85 -8.63 5.45
C GLN A 99 -9.46 -9.23 4.17
N LYS A 100 -10.48 -10.07 4.32
CA LYS A 100 -11.19 -10.70 3.21
C LYS A 100 -12.40 -9.84 2.81
N PHE A 101 -12.46 -9.50 1.53
CA PHE A 101 -13.51 -8.68 0.94
C PHE A 101 -14.17 -9.38 -0.23
N LYS A 102 -15.46 -9.16 -0.43
CA LYS A 102 -16.17 -9.54 -1.64
C LYS A 102 -16.22 -8.34 -2.57
N LEU A 103 -16.00 -8.58 -3.86
CA LEU A 103 -16.20 -7.57 -4.90
C LEU A 103 -17.51 -7.88 -5.61
N GLU A 104 -18.51 -7.01 -5.42
CA GLU A 104 -19.82 -7.16 -6.05
C GLU A 104 -20.02 -6.12 -7.15
N ASP A 105 -20.54 -6.56 -8.30
CA ASP A 105 -20.87 -5.65 -9.40
C ASP A 105 -21.99 -4.68 -8.99
N ALA A 106 -21.66 -3.39 -8.99
CA ALA A 106 -22.54 -2.28 -8.64
C ALA A 106 -22.99 -1.47 -9.88
N SER A 107 -22.78 -2.01 -11.08
CA SER A 107 -23.05 -1.34 -12.37
C SER A 107 -24.53 -1.36 -12.76
N GLY A 108 -25.37 -2.14 -12.08
CA GLY A 108 -26.84 -2.07 -12.20
C GLY A 108 -27.48 -2.94 -13.30
N GLY A 109 -26.75 -3.91 -13.85
CA GLY A 109 -27.29 -4.94 -14.76
C GLY A 109 -26.96 -4.74 -16.24
N ILE A 110 -26.66 -5.87 -16.90
CA ILE A 110 -26.29 -6.12 -18.30
C ILE A 110 -25.33 -5.09 -18.94
N GLY A 111 -24.04 -5.35 -18.75
CA GLY A 111 -22.96 -5.22 -19.74
C GLY A 111 -23.26 -4.42 -21.01
N GLN A 112 -23.50 -3.12 -20.87
CA GLN A 112 -23.33 -2.23 -22.01
C GLN A 112 -21.83 -2.07 -22.20
N ILE A 113 -21.35 -2.66 -23.29
CA ILE A 113 -19.97 -2.56 -23.74
C ILE A 113 -19.62 -1.07 -23.80
N GLY A 114 -18.72 -0.61 -22.92
CA GLY A 114 -18.34 0.80 -22.75
C GLY A 114 -18.92 1.51 -21.51
N THR A 115 -19.68 0.84 -20.63
CA THR A 115 -20.13 1.46 -19.37
C THR A 115 -19.11 1.35 -18.25
N ASP A 116 -19.02 2.44 -17.51
CA ASP A 116 -18.26 2.63 -16.28
C ASP A 116 -18.51 1.55 -15.21
N MET A 117 -17.70 0.48 -15.23
CA MET A 117 -17.77 -0.62 -14.26
C MET A 117 -17.50 -0.12 -12.84
N ARG A 118 -18.41 -0.44 -11.93
CA ARG A 118 -18.31 -0.06 -10.51
C ARG A 118 -18.52 -1.27 -9.63
N PHE A 119 -17.85 -1.27 -8.49
CA PHE A 119 -17.90 -2.36 -7.53
C PHE A 119 -18.23 -1.84 -6.14
N TRP A 120 -18.99 -2.63 -5.39
CA TRP A 120 -18.97 -2.56 -3.93
C TRP A 120 -17.82 -3.43 -3.42
N ILE A 121 -17.06 -2.88 -2.47
CA ILE A 121 -16.03 -3.62 -1.74
C ILE A 121 -16.64 -3.94 -0.38
N GLU A 122 -17.14 -5.16 -0.24
CA GLU A 122 -17.90 -5.61 0.92
C GLU A 122 -16.98 -6.38 1.89
N SER A 123 -16.95 -6.03 3.16
CA SER A 123 -16.21 -6.74 4.20
C SER A 123 -16.93 -7.99 4.70
N HIS A 124 -16.20 -8.84 5.43
CA HIS A 124 -16.70 -10.08 6.04
C HIS A 124 -18.00 -9.97 6.87
N ASN A 125 -18.38 -8.77 7.31
CA ASN A 125 -19.58 -8.50 8.10
C ASN A 125 -20.70 -7.78 7.30
N GLY A 126 -20.62 -7.79 5.97
CA GLY A 126 -21.67 -7.23 5.10
C GLY A 126 -21.69 -5.70 4.99
N GLN A 127 -20.55 -5.05 5.24
CA GLN A 127 -20.42 -3.60 5.11
C GLN A 127 -19.60 -3.22 3.88
N ASN A 128 -20.01 -2.18 3.19
CA ASN A 128 -19.34 -1.65 2.01
C ASN A 128 -18.39 -0.51 2.37
N LEU A 129 -17.23 -0.50 1.71
CA LEU A 129 -16.28 0.61 1.79
C LEU A 129 -16.91 1.86 1.19
N GLN A 130 -16.81 3.00 1.89
CA GLN A 130 -17.43 4.26 1.52
C GLN A 130 -16.43 5.40 1.50
N ASP A 131 -16.52 6.26 0.48
CA ASP A 131 -15.98 7.63 0.52
C ASP A 131 -17.03 8.57 1.11
N ASN A 132 -16.96 8.81 2.42
CA ASN A 132 -17.82 9.79 3.10
C ASN A 132 -17.14 11.16 3.12
N ARG A 133 -17.26 11.91 2.02
CA ARG A 133 -16.74 13.27 1.88
C ARG A 133 -15.24 13.38 2.21
N GLY A 134 -14.44 12.39 1.82
CA GLY A 134 -13.00 12.33 2.10
C GLY A 134 -12.61 11.40 3.23
N ASN A 135 -13.57 10.88 3.99
CA ASN A 135 -13.32 9.93 5.07
C ASN A 135 -13.68 8.52 4.60
N VAL A 136 -12.70 7.62 4.63
CA VAL A 136 -12.91 6.20 4.33
C VAL A 136 -13.58 5.53 5.53
N ARG A 137 -14.74 4.90 5.31
CA ARG A 137 -15.50 4.20 6.38
C ARG A 137 -16.21 2.98 5.82
N TRP A 138 -16.70 2.13 6.71
CA TRP A 138 -17.56 1.00 6.38
C TRP A 138 -19.03 1.33 6.69
N THR A 139 -19.95 0.94 5.81
CA THR A 139 -21.38 1.22 5.94
C THR A 139 -22.22 0.08 5.36
N SER A 140 -23.45 -0.10 5.82
CA SER A 140 -24.39 -1.09 5.24
C SER A 140 -25.08 -0.61 3.96
N ASN A 141 -24.75 0.59 3.47
CA ASN A 141 -25.39 1.18 2.30
C ASN A 141 -24.78 0.66 0.99
N THR A 142 -25.51 0.83 -0.11
CA THR A 142 -25.11 0.43 -1.49
C THR A 142 -25.31 1.57 -2.49
N GLY A 143 -25.22 2.81 -2.00
CA GLY A 143 -25.44 4.04 -2.77
C GLY A 143 -24.26 4.41 -3.68
N GLY A 144 -24.26 5.65 -4.15
CA GLY A 144 -23.18 6.14 -5.02
C GLY A 144 -21.84 6.30 -4.32
N TRP A 145 -21.81 6.43 -2.99
CA TRP A 145 -20.59 6.73 -2.23
C TRP A 145 -19.78 5.47 -1.92
N GLU A 146 -20.43 4.31 -2.01
CA GLU A 146 -19.87 2.97 -1.82
C GLU A 146 -19.39 2.34 -3.14
N LYS A 147 -19.59 3.05 -4.27
CA LYS A 147 -19.18 2.57 -5.59
C LYS A 147 -17.75 3.00 -5.89
N TRP A 148 -16.92 2.03 -6.21
CA TRP A 148 -15.52 2.20 -6.56
C TRP A 148 -15.24 1.74 -7.98
N ARG A 149 -14.27 2.38 -8.62
CA ARG A 149 -13.74 1.97 -9.93
C ARG A 149 -12.32 1.47 -9.74
N PHE A 150 -11.98 0.36 -10.38
CA PHE A 150 -10.60 -0.08 -10.47
C PHE A 150 -10.02 0.38 -11.81
N LEU A 151 -8.85 1.01 -11.77
CA LEU A 151 -8.13 1.48 -12.96
C LEU A 151 -6.78 0.79 -13.03
N ASP A 152 -6.34 0.42 -14.23
CA ASP A 152 -5.02 -0.16 -14.45
C ASP A 152 -3.91 0.79 -13.96
N ALA A 153 -3.01 0.26 -13.12
CA ALA A 153 -1.81 0.94 -12.63
C ALA A 153 -0.51 0.31 -13.16
N GLY A 154 -0.63 -0.62 -14.11
CA GLY A 154 0.46 -1.39 -14.70
C GLY A 154 0.93 -2.55 -13.80
N ASN A 155 1.60 -3.53 -14.40
CA ASN A 155 2.25 -4.65 -13.71
C ASN A 155 1.30 -5.42 -12.77
N GLY A 156 0.04 -5.62 -13.18
CA GLY A 156 -0.94 -6.36 -12.36
C GLY A 156 -1.43 -5.59 -11.13
N ARG A 157 -1.37 -4.25 -11.15
CA ARG A 157 -1.81 -3.37 -10.04
C ARG A 157 -2.96 -2.49 -10.46
N VAL A 158 -3.69 -1.97 -9.47
CA VAL A 158 -4.83 -1.07 -9.68
C VAL A 158 -4.73 0.21 -8.84
N TYR A 159 -5.35 1.27 -9.35
CA TYR A 159 -5.86 2.37 -8.54
C TYR A 159 -7.33 2.11 -8.21
N ILE A 160 -7.74 2.35 -6.98
CA ILE A 160 -9.14 2.23 -6.53
C ILE A 160 -9.73 3.64 -6.41
N ARG A 161 -10.54 4.05 -7.38
CA ARG A 161 -11.07 5.41 -7.50
C ARG A 161 -12.48 5.54 -6.94
N SER A 162 -12.69 6.52 -6.06
CA SER A 162 -13.98 6.86 -5.49
C SER A 162 -14.89 7.59 -6.48
N HIS A 163 -16.17 7.72 -6.13
CA HIS A 163 -17.16 8.48 -6.90
C HIS A 163 -16.78 9.97 -7.11
N ARG A 164 -15.96 10.55 -6.23
CA ARG A 164 -15.47 11.95 -6.37
C ARG A 164 -14.22 12.07 -7.23
N GLY A 165 -13.65 10.93 -7.62
CA GLY A 165 -12.46 10.85 -8.43
C GLY A 165 -11.14 10.76 -7.65
N ALA A 166 -11.18 10.80 -6.32
CA ALA A 166 -10.04 10.53 -5.44
C ALA A 166 -9.70 9.03 -5.44
N TYR A 167 -8.48 8.68 -5.05
CA TYR A 167 -7.97 7.32 -5.00
C TYR A 167 -7.80 6.87 -3.56
N LEU A 168 -8.22 5.63 -3.26
CA LEU A 168 -7.88 4.96 -2.01
C LEU A 168 -6.36 4.86 -1.93
N ALA A 169 -5.81 5.28 -0.80
CA ALA A 169 -4.38 5.25 -0.58
C ALA A 169 -4.07 4.91 0.86
N THR A 170 -2.84 4.51 1.09
CA THR A 170 -2.29 4.41 2.43
C THR A 170 -1.59 5.71 2.80
N ARG A 171 -1.67 6.06 4.08
CA ARG A 171 -0.74 6.99 4.69
C ARG A 171 0.05 6.16 5.69
N GLU A 172 1.31 5.91 5.39
CA GLU A 172 2.21 5.40 6.42
C GLU A 172 2.21 6.41 7.57
N THR A 173 1.80 5.97 8.76
CA THR A 173 2.02 6.70 10.00
C THR A 173 3.47 6.47 10.40
N SER A 174 4.40 7.01 9.61
CA SER A 174 5.84 6.93 9.84
C SER A 174 6.24 7.81 11.02
N GLN A 175 5.88 7.42 12.23
CA GLN A 175 6.54 7.90 13.43
C GLN A 175 7.08 6.66 14.14
N VAL A 176 8.23 6.16 13.66
CA VAL A 176 9.08 5.28 14.48
C VAL A 176 9.43 6.09 15.72
N GLN A 177 8.88 5.71 16.86
CA GLN A 177 9.16 6.39 18.12
C GLN A 177 10.48 5.86 18.65
N TYR A 178 11.56 6.51 18.23
CA TYR A 178 12.89 6.27 18.76
C TYR A 178 12.91 6.66 20.24
N GLN A 179 13.12 5.66 21.07
CA GLN A 179 13.19 5.83 22.51
C GLN A 179 14.55 6.44 22.85
N THR A 180 14.54 7.56 23.56
CA THR A 180 15.78 8.28 23.91
C THR A 180 16.20 7.89 25.31
N CYS A 181 17.46 7.49 25.47
CA CYS A 181 18.12 7.33 26.76
C CYS A 181 19.13 8.46 26.95
N LYS A 182 19.10 9.09 28.12
CA LYS A 182 20.04 10.13 28.53
C LYS A 182 20.72 9.71 29.82
N VAL A 183 22.04 9.65 29.80
CA VAL A 183 22.86 9.42 31.00
C VAL A 183 23.60 10.71 31.33
N THR A 184 23.68 11.05 32.61
CA THR A 184 24.45 12.19 33.11
C THR A 184 25.39 11.73 34.19
N ILE A 185 26.67 12.06 34.03
CA ILE A 185 27.75 11.78 34.98
C ILE A 185 28.14 13.07 35.72
N TYR A 186 28.63 12.93 36.94
CA TYR A 186 28.83 14.02 37.90
C TYR A 186 30.17 13.92 38.61
N ARG A 187 30.79 15.08 38.87
CA ARG A 187 32.09 15.27 39.54
C ARG A 187 32.06 15.07 41.06
N SER A 188 30.92 14.71 41.62
CA SER A 188 30.76 14.55 43.06
C SER A 188 29.66 13.56 43.36
N GLN A 189 29.82 12.79 44.43
CA GLN A 189 28.80 11.88 44.92
C GLN A 189 27.43 12.55 45.09
N ASN A 190 26.39 11.72 44.98
CA ASN A 190 24.99 12.11 45.04
C ASN A 190 24.56 13.05 43.90
N CYS A 191 25.21 12.93 42.74
CA CYS A 191 24.90 13.65 41.51
C CYS A 191 24.95 15.17 41.68
N ARG A 192 26.07 15.64 42.25
CA ARG A 192 26.35 17.04 42.53
C ARG A 192 27.56 17.52 41.73
N GLY A 193 27.86 18.82 41.83
CA GLY A 193 29.03 19.40 41.18
C GLY A 193 28.88 19.54 39.66
N GLY A 194 30.01 19.57 38.96
CA GLY A 194 30.05 19.60 37.50
C GLY A 194 29.43 18.33 36.90
N SER A 195 28.85 18.43 35.71
CA SER A 195 28.16 17.30 35.09
C SER A 195 28.28 17.29 33.57
N ARG A 196 28.20 16.10 32.97
CA ARG A 196 28.16 15.91 31.52
C ARG A 196 27.06 14.94 31.13
N SER A 197 26.32 15.24 30.07
CA SER A 197 25.23 14.39 29.59
C SER A 197 25.52 13.79 28.23
N PHE A 198 25.12 12.53 28.07
CA PHE A 198 25.21 11.75 26.84
C PHE A 198 23.81 11.25 26.49
N THR A 199 23.49 11.19 25.20
CA THR A 199 22.14 10.85 24.76
C THR A 199 22.20 10.00 23.50
N THR A 200 21.42 8.93 23.47
CA THR A 200 21.31 8.05 22.30
C THR A 200 19.90 7.45 22.15
N THR A 201 19.65 7.00 20.93
CA THR A 201 18.48 6.20 20.53
C THR A 201 18.89 4.82 20.00
N LYS A 202 20.18 4.46 20.07
CA LYS A 202 20.71 3.20 19.54
C LYS A 202 20.45 2.07 20.52
N SER A 203 19.79 1.02 20.04
CA SER A 203 19.54 -0.19 20.84
C SER A 203 20.71 -1.16 20.82
N GLU A 204 21.63 -1.02 19.86
CA GLU A 204 22.84 -1.83 19.71
C GLU A 204 23.99 -1.41 20.64
N GLY A 205 23.84 -0.27 21.33
CA GLY A 205 24.89 0.31 22.15
C GLY A 205 25.60 1.45 21.42
N GLN A 206 25.87 2.53 22.14
CA GLN A 206 26.72 3.61 21.69
C GLN A 206 27.79 3.87 22.74
N GLU A 207 29.05 3.84 22.32
CA GLU A 207 30.20 4.04 23.19
C GLU A 207 30.68 5.50 23.15
N TRP A 208 31.12 5.98 24.31
CA TRP A 208 31.88 7.20 24.47
C TRP A 208 33.10 6.93 25.35
N LYS A 209 34.28 7.31 24.86
CA LYS A 209 35.53 7.35 25.61
C LYS A 209 35.94 8.79 25.84
N PHE A 210 36.56 9.06 26.98
CA PHE A 210 37.06 10.36 27.37
C PHE A 210 38.46 10.22 27.99
N SER A 211 39.13 11.35 28.18
CA SER A 211 40.48 11.42 28.73
C SER A 211 40.49 12.05 30.13
N ASP A 212 39.35 11.96 30.81
CA ASP A 212 38.99 12.75 31.97
C ASP A 212 38.14 11.85 32.86
N ASP A 213 38.73 11.42 33.96
CA ASP A 213 38.36 10.28 34.78
C ASP A 213 37.75 10.67 36.14
N ASP A 214 37.88 11.94 36.57
CA ASP A 214 37.35 12.47 37.84
C ASP A 214 35.79 12.49 37.92
N TRP A 215 35.11 11.36 37.83
CA TRP A 215 33.66 11.22 37.94
C TRP A 215 33.31 10.31 39.11
N GLU A 216 32.31 10.71 39.89
CA GLU A 216 31.98 10.04 41.17
C GLU A 216 30.55 9.48 41.21
N SER A 217 29.67 9.92 40.29
CA SER A 217 28.28 9.44 40.27
C SER A 217 27.58 9.65 38.93
N ALA A 218 26.48 8.93 38.72
CA ALA A 218 25.68 9.00 37.51
C ALA A 218 24.17 8.93 37.78
N LYS A 219 23.39 9.38 36.79
CA LYS A 219 21.95 9.13 36.71
C LYS A 219 21.54 8.84 35.26
N ALA A 220 20.46 8.09 35.07
CA ALA A 220 19.88 7.85 33.76
C ALA A 220 18.39 8.20 33.70
N GLU A 221 18.00 8.88 32.63
CA GLU A 221 16.64 9.35 32.38
C GLU A 221 16.19 8.93 30.98
N GLY A 222 14.89 8.70 30.82
CA GLY A 222 14.30 8.27 29.55
C GLY A 222 14.20 6.75 29.46
N ALA A 223 14.46 6.20 28.29
CA ALA A 223 14.22 4.80 27.96
C ALA A 223 15.56 4.05 27.80
N CYS A 224 16.29 3.93 28.91
CA CYS A 224 17.54 3.21 28.99
C CYS A 224 17.28 1.72 29.23
N VAL A 225 18.01 0.84 28.55
CA VAL A 225 17.98 -0.61 28.78
C VAL A 225 19.15 -1.01 29.66
N LEU A 226 20.34 -0.53 29.31
CA LEU A 226 21.58 -0.79 30.01
C LEU A 226 22.49 0.43 29.88
N THR A 227 23.23 0.73 30.94
CA THR A 227 24.39 1.61 30.91
C THR A 227 25.55 0.84 31.55
N GLU A 228 26.70 0.89 30.91
CA GLU A 228 27.95 0.33 31.41
C GLU A 228 28.98 1.44 31.48
N PHE A 229 29.64 1.56 32.63
CA PHE A 229 30.71 2.53 32.91
C PHE A 229 32.04 1.78 32.97
N TYR A 230 33.08 2.33 32.35
CA TYR A 230 34.40 1.71 32.25
C TYR A 230 35.37 2.33 33.24
N ASP A 231 36.23 1.47 33.76
CA ASP A 231 37.42 1.80 34.54
C ASP A 231 38.66 1.87 33.60
N GLU A 232 39.54 2.84 33.86
CA GLU A 232 40.78 3.19 33.12
C GLU A 232 41.72 1.99 32.88
N ASP A 233 41.66 0.96 33.72
CA ASP A 233 42.65 -0.11 33.76
C ASP A 233 42.64 -1.03 32.51
N GLU A 234 41.48 -1.23 31.86
CA GLU A 234 41.40 -2.04 30.64
C GLU A 234 40.53 -1.46 29.49
N GLN A 235 39.77 -0.37 29.70
CA GLN A 235 38.99 0.34 28.65
C GLN A 235 38.16 -0.55 27.71
N GLU A 236 37.69 -1.71 28.19
CA GLU A 236 37.03 -2.74 27.39
C GLU A 236 35.59 -3.01 27.86
N LEU A 237 34.70 -3.15 26.87
CA LEU A 237 33.31 -3.53 27.05
C LEU A 237 33.18 -4.95 27.63
N GLY A 238 32.39 -5.11 28.69
CA GLY A 238 32.00 -6.42 29.23
C GLY A 238 32.96 -7.04 30.24
N TYR A 239 33.88 -6.26 30.81
CA TYR A 239 34.74 -6.72 31.90
C TYR A 239 33.93 -6.97 33.19
N GLU A 240 34.45 -7.80 34.09
CA GLU A 240 33.69 -8.28 35.26
C GLU A 240 33.46 -7.22 36.35
N ASP A 241 34.34 -6.22 36.45
CA ASP A 241 34.33 -5.12 37.43
C ASP A 241 33.52 -3.89 36.98
N ASN A 242 33.32 -3.69 35.67
CA ASN A 242 32.51 -2.59 35.14
C ASN A 242 31.16 -2.46 35.86
N GLN A 243 30.88 -1.25 36.35
CA GLN A 243 29.59 -0.96 36.95
C GLN A 243 28.51 -0.91 35.86
N ARG A 244 27.48 -1.75 36.03
CA ARG A 244 26.38 -1.90 35.08
C ARG A 244 25.05 -1.59 35.72
N GLU A 245 24.36 -0.59 35.16
CA GLU A 245 23.05 -0.17 35.62
C GLU A 245 21.97 -0.52 34.59
N LYS A 246 20.97 -1.27 35.04
CA LYS A 246 19.84 -1.69 34.20
C LYS A 246 18.71 -0.69 34.26
N GLY A 247 18.11 -0.40 33.11
CA GLY A 247 17.01 0.54 33.03
C GLY A 247 17.45 2.00 33.23
N SER A 248 16.47 2.85 33.50
CA SER A 248 16.71 4.21 33.98
C SER A 248 16.81 4.18 35.51
N PHE A 249 17.75 4.95 36.06
CA PHE A 249 18.06 4.94 37.49
C PHE A 249 18.18 6.36 38.05
N SER A 250 17.73 6.51 39.30
CA SER A 250 18.06 7.68 40.11
C SER A 250 19.57 7.74 40.38
N CYS A 251 20.05 8.77 41.05
CA CYS A 251 21.47 8.90 41.31
C CYS A 251 22.10 7.62 41.93
N VAL A 252 23.18 7.16 41.32
CA VAL A 252 24.07 6.10 41.84
C VAL A 252 25.46 6.68 41.99
N ASN A 253 26.12 6.40 43.11
CA ASN A 253 27.54 6.71 43.28
C ASN A 253 28.34 5.57 42.68
N PHE A 254 29.49 5.89 42.12
CA PHE A 254 30.42 4.88 41.66
C PHE A 254 31.05 4.16 42.85
N VAL A 255 31.34 2.88 42.65
CA VAL A 255 32.11 2.08 43.59
C VAL A 255 33.56 2.57 43.62
N SER A 256 34.29 2.30 44.70
CA SER A 256 35.59 2.95 45.00
C SER A 256 36.69 2.75 43.95
N ASP A 257 36.55 1.76 43.09
CA ASP A 257 37.39 1.41 41.95
C ASP A 257 37.05 2.22 40.69
N LEU A 258 35.86 2.80 40.63
CA LEU A 258 35.37 3.60 39.51
C LEU A 258 35.19 5.09 39.89
N ASP A 259 35.33 5.41 41.17
CA ASP A 259 35.25 6.75 41.75
C ASP A 259 36.54 7.52 41.43
N ASP A 260 36.44 8.55 40.62
CA ASP A 260 37.57 9.30 40.04
C ASP A 260 38.46 8.53 39.03
N ASP A 261 38.03 7.34 38.59
CA ASP A 261 38.78 6.47 37.67
C ASP A 261 37.96 6.09 36.39
N MET A 262 36.81 6.72 36.17
CA MET A 262 35.87 6.36 35.09
C MET A 262 36.20 7.09 33.79
N ASP A 263 36.60 6.41 32.70
CA ASP A 263 37.05 7.04 31.44
C ASP A 263 36.17 6.76 30.22
N GLY A 264 35.09 6.00 30.38
CA GLY A 264 34.17 5.75 29.30
C GLY A 264 32.85 5.13 29.72
N LEU A 265 31.91 5.12 28.78
CA LEU A 265 30.60 4.50 28.99
C LEU A 265 29.97 4.06 27.69
N THR A 266 29.17 2.99 27.75
CA THR A 266 28.23 2.62 26.69
C THR A 266 26.79 2.65 27.17
N ILE A 267 25.91 3.20 26.32
CA ILE A 267 24.47 3.30 26.58
C ILE A 267 23.72 2.48 25.53
N TRP A 268 22.82 1.62 25.99
CA TRP A 268 21.81 0.94 25.17
C TRP A 268 20.44 1.55 25.44
N ALA A 269 19.86 2.19 24.42
CA ALA A 269 18.48 2.68 24.49
C ALA A 269 17.48 1.54 24.22
N ALA A 270 16.24 1.74 24.66
CA ALA A 270 15.16 0.83 24.33
C ALA A 270 14.97 0.73 22.80
N PRO A 271 14.60 -0.45 22.28
CA PRO A 271 14.33 -0.59 20.87
C PRO A 271 13.21 0.37 20.42
N PRO A 272 13.20 0.78 19.14
CA PRO A 272 12.15 1.64 18.62
C PRO A 272 10.78 1.00 18.85
N VAL A 273 9.81 1.81 19.28
CA VAL A 273 8.42 1.34 19.44
C VAL A 273 7.68 1.54 18.13
N TYR A 274 7.15 0.44 17.58
CA TYR A 274 6.25 0.46 16.43
C TYR A 274 4.80 0.54 16.93
N PRO A 275 3.97 1.49 16.47
CA PRO A 275 2.58 1.55 16.89
C PRO A 275 1.80 0.31 16.41
N PRO A 276 0.77 -0.14 17.16
CA PRO A 276 -0.05 -1.32 16.82
C PRO A 276 -0.97 -1.11 15.62
N TRP A 277 -1.02 0.11 15.05
CA TRP A 277 -1.77 0.46 13.86
C TRP A 277 -0.80 0.69 12.71
N GLU A 278 -0.86 -0.17 11.72
CA GLU A 278 0.24 -0.36 10.79
C GLU A 278 0.14 0.52 9.52
N GLY A 279 -0.88 1.38 9.44
CA GLY A 279 -1.07 2.44 8.43
C GLY A 279 -2.53 2.94 8.39
N ASP A 280 -2.73 4.22 8.07
CA ASP A 280 -4.07 4.78 7.85
C ASP A 280 -4.53 4.52 6.41
N VAL A 281 -5.83 4.28 6.23
CA VAL A 281 -6.46 4.26 4.91
C VAL A 281 -7.08 5.64 4.66
N ILE A 282 -6.59 6.32 3.63
CA ILE A 282 -6.99 7.68 3.28
C ILE A 282 -7.47 7.76 1.82
N LEU A 283 -7.92 8.95 1.44
CA LEU A 283 -8.14 9.30 0.04
C LEU A 283 -7.13 10.36 -0.38
N THR A 284 -6.56 10.18 -1.56
CA THR A 284 -5.65 11.14 -2.21
C THR A 284 -6.14 11.49 -3.61
N TRP A 285 -5.67 12.61 -4.16
CA TRP A 285 -5.91 12.96 -5.56
C TRP A 285 -4.76 12.50 -6.47
N ASP A 286 -3.65 12.05 -5.88
CA ASP A 286 -2.42 11.69 -6.58
C ASP A 286 -2.38 10.21 -6.94
N LYS A 287 -1.97 9.92 -8.18
CA LYS A 287 -1.60 8.56 -8.61
C LYS A 287 -0.13 8.31 -8.30
N ASN A 288 0.16 7.74 -7.14
CA ASN A 288 1.50 7.38 -6.68
C ASN A 288 1.52 5.98 -6.04
N GLU A 289 2.69 5.53 -5.56
CA GLU A 289 2.83 4.20 -4.93
C GLU A 289 1.89 3.97 -3.73
N ALA A 290 1.58 5.01 -2.96
CA ALA A 290 0.65 4.92 -1.83
C ALA A 290 -0.80 4.65 -2.26
N SER A 291 -1.17 5.03 -3.48
CA SER A 291 -2.50 4.80 -4.07
C SER A 291 -2.60 3.52 -4.93
N LYS A 292 -1.52 2.74 -5.01
CA LYS A 292 -1.47 1.49 -5.78
C LYS A 292 -1.79 0.29 -4.90
N TRP A 293 -2.60 -0.60 -5.45
CA TRP A 293 -3.07 -1.81 -4.77
C TRP A 293 -2.91 -3.03 -5.68
N GLU A 294 -2.77 -4.17 -5.03
CA GLU A 294 -2.84 -5.49 -5.64
C GLU A 294 -4.11 -6.17 -5.13
N LEU A 295 -4.91 -6.71 -6.04
CA LEU A 295 -6.07 -7.52 -5.72
C LEU A 295 -5.68 -8.99 -5.86
N LEU A 296 -5.73 -9.73 -4.76
CA LEU A 296 -5.32 -11.12 -4.70
C LEU A 296 -6.51 -11.99 -4.30
N ASN A 297 -6.66 -13.16 -4.88
CA ASN A 297 -7.62 -14.15 -4.41
C ASN A 297 -7.20 -14.60 -3.01
N ALA A 298 -8.13 -14.61 -2.05
CA ALA A 298 -7.80 -14.79 -0.64
C ALA A 298 -7.33 -16.20 -0.28
N ASP A 299 -7.62 -17.20 -1.11
CA ASP A 299 -7.25 -18.59 -0.84
C ASP A 299 -5.98 -19.00 -1.59
N SER A 300 -5.82 -18.58 -2.86
CA SER A 300 -4.64 -18.91 -3.67
C SER A 300 -3.52 -17.85 -3.62
N GLN A 301 -3.84 -16.63 -3.18
CA GLN A 301 -2.99 -15.44 -3.29
C GLN A 301 -2.53 -15.11 -4.73
N SER A 302 -3.16 -15.71 -5.74
CA SER A 302 -2.95 -15.32 -7.13
C SER A 302 -3.63 -13.99 -7.42
N SER A 303 -3.22 -13.30 -8.48
CA SER A 303 -3.91 -12.09 -8.94
C SER A 303 -5.41 -12.38 -9.14
N ALA A 304 -6.27 -11.58 -8.50
CA ALA A 304 -7.72 -11.58 -8.71
C ALA A 304 -8.12 -10.66 -9.89
N ILE A 305 -7.15 -10.06 -10.55
CA ILE A 305 -7.37 -9.21 -11.72
C ILE A 305 -6.62 -9.75 -12.92
N SER A 306 -7.28 -9.61 -14.07
CA SER A 306 -6.69 -9.83 -15.37
C SER A 306 -6.87 -8.56 -16.19
N PHE A 307 -5.78 -8.10 -16.79
CA PHE A 307 -5.82 -7.04 -17.78
C PHE A 307 -5.65 -7.71 -19.14
N GLY A 308 -6.70 -7.65 -19.96
CA GLY A 308 -6.60 -8.16 -21.31
C GLY A 308 -5.68 -7.30 -22.17
N THR A 309 -4.83 -7.93 -22.99
CA THR A 309 -4.69 -7.43 -24.37
C THR A 309 -6.08 -7.44 -25.00
N PRO A 310 -6.48 -6.44 -25.82
CA PRO A 310 -7.85 -6.34 -26.33
C PRO A 310 -8.24 -7.63 -27.06
N LEU A 311 -8.96 -8.49 -26.35
CA LEU A 311 -9.53 -9.72 -26.86
C LEU A 311 -11.01 -9.42 -27.00
N LEU A 312 -11.48 -9.50 -28.24
CA LEU A 312 -12.90 -9.49 -28.61
C LEU A 312 -13.66 -10.42 -27.65
N TYR A 313 -14.40 -9.85 -26.71
CA TYR A 313 -15.44 -10.57 -25.99
C TYR A 313 -16.74 -10.38 -26.76
N GLY A 314 -16.90 -11.21 -27.79
CA GLY A 314 -18.18 -11.53 -28.41
C GLY A 314 -18.20 -13.03 -28.56
N GLY A 315 -19.25 -13.69 -28.04
CA GLY A 315 -19.40 -15.14 -28.07
C GLY A 315 -19.36 -15.70 -29.49
N LEU A 316 -18.15 -16.02 -29.97
CA LEU A 316 -17.92 -16.81 -31.17
C LEU A 316 -17.61 -18.23 -30.73
N THR A 317 -18.63 -19.09 -30.77
CA THR A 317 -18.43 -20.53 -30.67
C THR A 317 -17.86 -21.01 -32.00
N PHE A 318 -16.55 -21.27 -32.06
CA PHE A 318 -15.95 -21.91 -33.21
C PHE A 318 -16.27 -23.40 -33.17
N LYS A 319 -17.14 -23.86 -34.07
CA LYS A 319 -17.26 -25.29 -34.39
C LYS A 319 -16.50 -25.54 -35.70
N LYS A 320 -15.70 -26.61 -35.66
CA LYS A 320 -15.05 -27.18 -36.84
C LYS A 320 -16.10 -27.79 -37.78
#